data_AF-A0A6G3X131-F1
#
_entry.id   AF-A0A6G3X131-F1
#
_cell.length_a   1.000
_cell.length_b   1.000
_cell.length_c   1.000
_cell.angle_alpha   90.00
_cell.angle_beta   90.00
_cell.angle_gamma   90.00
#
_symmetry.space_group_name_H-M   'P 1'
#
loop_
_entity.id
_entity.type
_entity.pdbx_description
1 polymer ?
#
loop_
_entity_poly.entity_id
_entity_poly.type
_entity_poly.pdbx_seq_one_letter_code
_entity_poly.pdbx_strand_id
1 'polypeptide(L)' 'KTITVTGKLTRANWDTGTYKGYSKQAVKLQFKKKGAKSYTTVKTVKTSSTGTLKTTVKASADGTWRYSFAGTPSTP' A
#
# COMPACT_ATOMS: atom_id res chain seq x y z
N LYS A 1 6.63 18.41 7.00
CA LYS A 1 5.37 18.16 7.75
C LYS A 1 5.15 16.65 7.84
N THR A 2 4.48 16.17 8.87
CA THR A 2 4.16 14.74 9.00
C THR A 2 2.81 14.47 8.35
N ILE A 3 2.72 13.43 7.52
CA ILE A 3 1.48 13.04 6.85
C ILE A 3 1.10 11.61 7.21
N THR A 4 -0.20 11.35 7.25
CA THR A 4 -0.74 10.00 7.38
C THR A 4 -1.24 9.53 6.03
N VAL A 5 -0.73 8.37 5.58
CA VAL A 5 -1.13 7.74 4.32
C VAL A 5 -1.93 6.49 4.66
N THR A 6 -3.19 6.45 4.22
CA THR A 6 -4.11 5.34 4.43
C THR A 6 -4.42 4.62 3.12
N GLY A 7 -4.79 3.35 3.19
CA GLY A 7 -5.23 2.55 2.04
C GLY A 7 -5.91 1.27 2.49
N LYS A 8 -6.39 0.49 1.52
CA LYS A 8 -6.95 -0.85 1.78
C LYS A 8 -6.55 -1.76 0.64
N LEU A 9 -5.96 -2.91 0.97
CA LEU A 9 -5.72 -3.99 0.03
C LEU A 9 -6.86 -5.00 0.17
N THR A 10 -7.52 -5.30 -0.93
CA THR A 10 -8.58 -6.30 -1.00
C THR A 10 -8.24 -7.36 -2.02
N ARG A 11 -8.77 -8.56 -1.81
CA ARG A 11 -8.67 -9.70 -2.71
C ARG A 11 -10.07 -10.16 -3.08
N ALA A 12 -10.30 -10.51 -4.34
CA ALA A 12 -11.52 -11.18 -4.74
C ALA A 12 -11.65 -12.53 -4.03
N ASN A 13 -12.83 -12.83 -3.53
CA ASN A 13 -13.20 -14.12 -2.98
C ASN A 13 -14.34 -14.67 -3.85
N TRP A 14 -14.06 -15.76 -4.57
CA TRP A 14 -15.00 -16.34 -5.53
C TRP A 14 -16.12 -17.13 -4.87
N ASP A 15 -15.89 -17.72 -3.69
CA ASP A 15 -16.91 -18.46 -2.93
C ASP A 15 -18.09 -17.56 -2.54
N THR A 16 -17.80 -16.30 -2.22
CA THR A 16 -18.80 -15.31 -1.77
C THR A 16 -19.12 -14.26 -2.82
N GLY A 17 -18.41 -14.22 -3.95
CA GLY A 17 -18.55 -13.18 -4.97
C GLY A 17 -18.22 -11.76 -4.47
N THR A 18 -17.43 -11.63 -3.39
CA THR A 18 -17.12 -10.33 -2.77
C THR A 18 -15.62 -10.07 -2.68
N TYR A 19 -15.25 -8.79 -2.50
CA TYR A 19 -13.87 -8.42 -2.15
C TYR A 19 -13.67 -8.44 -0.63
N LYS A 20 -12.75 -9.28 -0.15
CA LYS A 20 -12.37 -9.36 1.25
C LYS A 20 -11.04 -8.64 1.49
N GLY A 21 -10.84 -8.14 2.71
CA GLY A 21 -9.58 -7.52 3.11
C GLY A 21 -8.42 -8.52 2.97
N TYR A 22 -7.36 -8.15 2.27
CA TYR A 22 -6.21 -9.04 2.10
C TYR A 22 -5.26 -8.87 3.28
N SER A 23 -5.38 -9.77 4.26
CA SER A 23 -4.69 -9.64 5.54
C SER A 23 -3.20 -10.00 5.49
N LYS A 24 -2.41 -9.41 6.41
CA LYS A 24 -1.00 -9.71 6.68
C LYS A 24 -0.06 -9.59 5.46
N GLN A 25 -0.48 -8.86 4.42
CA GLN A 25 0.30 -8.67 3.20
C GLN A 25 1.30 -7.54 3.34
N ALA A 26 2.52 -7.76 2.85
CA ALA A 26 3.53 -6.72 2.77
C ALA A 26 3.26 -5.79 1.57
N VAL A 27 3.09 -4.51 1.84
CA VAL A 27 2.82 -3.47 0.85
C VAL A 27 3.86 -2.36 0.98
N LYS A 28 4.44 -1.96 -0.14
CA LYS A 28 5.47 -0.91 -0.20
C LYS A 28 4.79 0.45 -0.35
N LEU A 29 5.01 1.34 0.61
CA LEU A 29 4.71 2.76 0.43
C LEU A 29 5.85 3.39 -0.38
N GLN A 30 5.49 3.99 -1.49
CA GLN A 30 6.42 4.61 -2.42
C GLN A 30 6.13 6.09 -2.57
N PHE A 31 7.19 6.86 -2.78
CA PHE A 31 7.14 8.29 -3.01
C PHE A 31 7.87 8.63 -4.31
N LYS A 32 7.30 9.55 -5.08
CA LYS A 32 7.94 10.17 -6.23
C LYS A 32 7.95 11.68 -6.01
N LYS A 33 9.14 12.24 -5.82
CA LYS A 33 9.34 13.70 -5.73
C LYS A 33 8.84 14.37 -7.01
N LYS A 34 8.25 15.56 -6.91
CA LYS A 34 7.85 16.37 -8.08
C LYS A 34 9.07 16.59 -8.99
N GLY A 35 8.92 16.28 -10.28
CA GLY A 35 10.01 16.31 -11.27
C GLY A 35 10.89 15.05 -11.35
N ALA A 36 10.77 14.11 -10.42
CA ALA A 36 11.47 12.82 -10.52
C ALA A 36 10.79 11.90 -11.54
N LYS A 37 11.59 11.02 -12.17
CA LYS A 37 11.12 10.06 -13.18
C LYS A 37 10.57 8.76 -12.57
N SER A 38 10.97 8.39 -11.35
CA SER A 38 10.66 7.10 -10.75
C SER A 38 10.17 7.21 -9.30
N TYR A 39 9.42 6.19 -8.88
CA TYR A 39 8.99 6.03 -7.48
C TYR A 39 10.07 5.27 -6.70
N THR A 40 10.35 5.72 -5.48
CA THR A 40 11.22 5.01 -4.54
C THR A 40 10.42 4.46 -3.37
N THR A 41 10.82 3.29 -2.87
CA THR A 41 10.18 2.71 -1.68
C THR A 41 10.74 3.41 -0.46
N VAL A 42 9.86 4.04 0.32
CA VAL A 42 10.25 4.76 1.54
C VAL A 42 9.83 4.01 2.80
N LYS A 43 8.89 3.06 2.70
CA LYS A 43 8.49 2.19 3.80
C LYS A 43 7.84 0.91 3.30
N THR A 44 7.95 -0.17 4.06
CA THR A 44 7.13 -1.37 3.90
C THR A 44 6.19 -1.49 5.08
N VAL A 45 4.91 -1.70 4.82
CA VAL A 45 3.85 -1.81 5.81
C VAL A 45 3.10 -3.13 5.62
N LYS A 46 2.59 -3.71 6.71
CA LYS A 46 1.73 -4.89 6.65
C LYS A 46 0.27 -4.47 6.75
N THR A 47 -0.59 -5.09 5.95
CA THR A 47 -2.04 -4.90 6.09
C THR A 47 -2.53 -5.50 7.40
N SER A 48 -3.57 -4.88 7.97
CA SER A 48 -4.29 -5.41 9.13
C SER A 48 -5.05 -6.71 8.79
N SER A 49 -5.71 -7.30 9.78
CA SER A 49 -6.64 -8.43 9.56
C SER A 49 -7.77 -8.11 8.57
N THR A 50 -8.13 -6.84 8.40
CA THR A 50 -9.19 -6.39 7.48
C THR A 50 -8.64 -5.77 6.19
N GLY A 51 -7.34 -5.93 5.92
CA GLY A 51 -6.69 -5.40 4.71
C GLY A 51 -6.36 -3.91 4.75
N THR A 52 -6.62 -3.22 5.87
CA THR A 52 -6.35 -1.79 5.99
C THR A 52 -4.86 -1.49 6.15
N LEU A 53 -4.44 -0.36 5.58
CA LEU A 53 -3.09 0.18 5.63
C LEU A 53 -3.15 1.58 6.23
N LYS A 54 -2.29 1.85 7.22
CA LYS A 54 -2.09 3.18 7.80
C LYS A 54 -0.64 3.33 8.20
N THR A 55 0.02 4.36 7.72
CA THR A 55 1.33 4.74 8.22
C THR A 55 1.51 6.23 8.21
N THR A 56 2.37 6.68 9.11
CA THR A 56 2.81 8.06 9.20
C THR A 56 4.23 8.17 8.66
N VAL A 57 4.48 9.21 7.85
CA VAL A 57 5.76 9.49 7.22
C VAL A 57 6.01 11.00 7.21
N LYS A 58 7.27 11.42 7.27
CA LYS A 58 7.64 12.83 7.15
C LYS A 58 7.75 13.20 5.68
N ALA A 59 6.89 14.10 5.21
CA ALA A 59 7.02 14.71 3.90
C ALA A 59 8.14 15.77 3.96
N SER A 60 9.25 15.47 3.29
CA SER A 60 10.42 16.36 3.15
C SER A 60 10.42 17.13 1.83
N ALA A 61 9.61 16.72 0.86
CA ALA A 61 9.48 17.37 -0.45
C ALA A 61 8.06 17.15 -1.01
N ASP A 62 7.69 17.99 -1.97
CA ASP A 62 6.44 17.82 -2.72
C ASP A 62 6.56 16.67 -3.71
N GLY A 63 5.46 15.95 -3.92
CA GLY A 63 5.43 14.80 -4.81
C GLY A 63 4.17 13.95 -4.64
N THR A 64 4.23 12.74 -5.19
CA THR A 64 3.11 11.80 -5.23
C THR A 64 3.44 10.55 -4.42
N TRP A 65 2.44 10.06 -3.70
CA TRP A 65 2.52 8.84 -2.89
C TRP A 65 1.70 7.73 -3.53
N ARG A 66 2.18 6.48 -3.42
CA ARG A 66 1.40 5.29 -3.81
C ARG A 66 1.71 4.10 -2.92
N TYR A 67 0.72 3.23 -2.74
CA TYR A 67 0.96 1.87 -2.26
C TYR A 67 1.21 0.94 -3.44
N SER A 68 2.22 0.08 -3.32
CA SER A 68 2.55 -0.94 -4.30
C SER A 68 2.59 -2.30 -3.62
N PHE A 69 1.72 -3.20 -4.07
CA PHE A 69 1.70 -4.59 -3.66
C PHE A 69 2.34 -5.44 -4.75
N ALA A 70 3.30 -6.29 -4.39
CA ALA A 70 4.07 -7.10 -5.34
C ALA A 70 3.32 -8.36 -5.82
N GLY A 71 2.10 -8.60 -5.31
CA GLY A 71 1.40 -9.86 -5.51
C GLY A 71 1.88 -10.94 -4.55
N THR A 72 1.21 -12.09 -4.61
CA THR A 72 1.65 -13.33 -3.97
C THR A 72 1.78 -14.42 -5.03
N PRO A 73 2.73 -15.37 -4.89
CA PRO A 73 2.97 -16.40 -5.91
C PRO A 73 1.79 -17.33 -6.19
N SER A 74 0.79 -17.39 -5.31
CA SER A 74 -0.39 -18.24 -5.47
C SER A 74 -1.66 -17.45 -5.71
N THR A 75 -2.16 -17.56 -6.93
CA THR A 75 -3.59 -17.48 -7.26
C THR A 75 -4.18 -18.88 -7.08
N PRO A 76 -5.10 -19.12 -6.12
CA PRO A 76 -6.00 -20.26 -6.19
C PRO A 76 -6.98 -20.08 -7.36
#